data_AF-A0A1M4W515-F1
#
_entry.id   AF-A0A1M4W515-F1
#
_cell.length_a   1.000
_cell.length_b   1.000
_cell.length_c   1.000
_cell.angle_alpha   90.00
_cell.angle_beta   90.00
_cell.angle_gamma   90.00
#
_symmetry.space_group_name_H-M   'P 1'
#
loop_
_entity.id
_entity.type
_entity.pdbx_description
1 polymer ?
#
loop_
_entity_poly.entity_id
_entity_poly.type
_entity_poly.pdbx_seq_one_letter_code
_entity_poly.pdbx_strand_id
1 'polypeptide(L)'
;MTIDQQFTIINEKLQQLLKQYSRLQKENERLRYEVSDLKKKESLVAQKMEEMQEQITILKVASGELSEKDKKDFERKINQYIREVDKCITFLSQ
;
A
#
# COMPACT_ATOMS: atom_id res chain seq x y z
N MET A 1 -39.71 -37.48 -17.63
CA MET A 1 -39.62 -36.03 -17.39
C MET A 1 -39.94 -35.33 -18.69
N THR A 2 -40.91 -34.42 -18.70
CA THR A 2 -41.24 -33.62 -19.88
C THR A 2 -40.18 -32.51 -20.06
N ILE A 3 -40.00 -32.06 -21.30
CA ILE A 3 -39.04 -31.00 -21.66
C ILE A 3 -39.29 -29.72 -20.83
N ASP A 4 -40.55 -29.41 -20.53
CA ASP A 4 -40.95 -28.26 -19.70
C ASP A 4 -40.42 -28.33 -18.26
N GLN A 5 -40.35 -29.53 -17.68
CA GLN A 5 -39.79 -29.73 -16.34
C GLN A 5 -38.27 -29.48 -16.33
N GLN A 6 -37.56 -29.92 -17.37
CA GLN A 6 -36.12 -29.66 -17.49
C GLN A 6 -35.84 -28.16 -17.71
N PHE A 7 -36.64 -27.48 -18.53
CA PHE A 7 -36.54 -26.05 -18.75
C PHE A 7 -36.72 -25.25 -17.45
N THR A 8 -37.70 -25.64 -16.63
CA THR A 8 -37.97 -24.99 -15.34
C THR A 8 -36.79 -25.12 -14.38
N ILE A 9 -36.22 -26.32 -14.24
CA ILE A 9 -35.06 -26.58 -13.36
C ILE A 9 -33.83 -25.79 -13.82
N ILE A 10 -33.60 -25.70 -15.13
CA ILE A 10 -32.48 -24.93 -15.69
C ILE A 10 -32.67 -23.44 -15.38
N ASN A 11 -33.88 -22.91 -15.57
CA ASN A 11 -34.18 -21.51 -15.27
C ASN A 11 -33.99 -21.19 -13.78
N GLU A 12 -34.43 -22.06 -12.88
CA GLU A 12 -34.21 -21.89 -11.44
C GLU A 12 -32.72 -21.87 -11.07
N LYS A 13 -31.92 -22.79 -11.62
CA LYS A 13 -30.47 -22.82 -11.42
C LYS A 13 -29.79 -21.56 -11.97
N LEU A 14 -30.24 -21.07 -13.12
CA LEU A 14 -29.72 -19.84 -13.71
C LEU A 14 -30.02 -18.63 -12.81
N GLN A 15 -31.25 -18.52 -12.30
CA GLN A 15 -31.63 -17.45 -11.37
C GLN A 15 -30.83 -17.51 -10.07
N GLN A 16 -30.60 -18.71 -9.52
CA GLN A 16 -29.73 -18.89 -8.35
C GLN A 16 -28.29 -18.47 -8.63
N LEU A 17 -27.74 -18.85 -9.79
CA LEU A 17 -26.38 -18.48 -10.20
C LEU A 17 -26.25 -16.96 -10.36
N LEU A 18 -27.21 -16.30 -10.99
CA LEU A 18 -27.23 -14.84 -11.15
C LEU A 18 -27.29 -14.12 -9.80
N LYS A 19 -28.10 -14.63 -8.85
CA LYS A 19 -28.14 -14.09 -7.49
C LYS A 19 -26.79 -14.22 -6.77
N GLN A 20 -26.14 -15.37 -6.88
CA GLN A 20 -24.83 -15.61 -6.29
C GLN A 20 -23.76 -14.72 -6.93
N TYR A 21 -23.78 -14.60 -8.26
CA TYR A 21 -22.87 -13.74 -9.00
C TYR A 21 -23.02 -12.27 -8.58
N SER A 22 -24.25 -11.75 -8.51
CA SER A 22 -24.51 -10.38 -8.06
C SER A 22 -24.02 -10.12 -6.62
N ARG A 23 -24.21 -11.10 -5.71
CA ARG A 23 -23.67 -11.01 -4.35
C ARG A 23 -22.14 -10.95 -4.35
N LEU A 24 -21.50 -11.84 -5.11
CA LEU A 24 -20.05 -11.91 -5.19
C LEU A 24 -19.45 -10.65 -5.80
N GLN A 25 -20.10 -10.07 -6.81
CA GLN A 25 -19.69 -8.83 -7.45
C GLN A 25 -19.72 -7.66 -6.46
N LYS A 26 -20.82 -7.52 -5.70
CA LYS A 26 -20.94 -6.48 -4.65
C LYS A 26 -19.88 -6.64 -3.57
N GLU A 27 -19.64 -7.89 -3.13
CA GLU A 27 -18.61 -8.16 -2.13
C GLU A 27 -17.20 -7.86 -2.68
N ASN A 28 -16.94 -8.17 -3.95
CA ASN A 28 -15.67 -7.84 -4.58
C ASN A 28 -15.44 -6.32 -4.66
N GLU A 29 -16.46 -5.55 -5.02
CA GLU A 29 -16.40 -4.09 -5.03
C GLU A 29 -16.16 -3.53 -3.62
N ARG A 30 -16.85 -4.05 -2.61
CA ARG A 30 -16.67 -3.67 -1.20
C ARG A 30 -15.23 -3.93 -0.74
N LEU A 31 -14.70 -5.13 -1.00
CA LEU A 31 -13.33 -5.50 -0.64
C LEU A 31 -12.29 -4.66 -1.37
N ARG A 32 -12.51 -4.35 -2.66
CA ARG A 32 -11.62 -3.44 -3.41
C ARG A 32 -11.57 -2.05 -2.81
N TYR A 33 -12.71 -1.52 -2.39
CA TYR A 33 -12.78 -0.24 -1.70
C TYR A 33 -12.04 -0.28 -0.37
N GLU A 34 -12.27 -1.31 0.44
CA GLU A 34 -11.62 -1.49 1.75
C GLU A 34 -10.10 -1.62 1.62
N VAL A 35 -9.61 -2.39 0.64
CA VAL A 35 -8.17 -2.49 0.33
C VAL A 35 -7.60 -1.14 -0.09
N SER A 36 -8.32 -0.34 -0.88
CA SER A 36 -7.87 0.99 -1.28
C SER A 36 -7.76 1.93 -0.09
N ASP A 37 -8.75 1.92 0.80
CA ASP A 37 -8.75 2.73 2.03
C ASP A 37 -7.63 2.33 2.99
N LEU A 38 -7.44 1.02 3.21
CA LEU A 38 -6.36 0.50 4.04
C LEU A 38 -4.98 0.89 3.50
N LYS A 39 -4.75 0.81 2.18
CA LYS A 39 -3.49 1.25 1.57
C LYS A 39 -3.23 2.75 1.76
N LYS A 40 -4.27 3.58 1.68
CA LYS A 40 -4.14 5.02 1.95
C LYS A 40 -3.76 5.29 3.40
N LYS A 41 -4.41 4.59 4.35
CA LYS A 41 -4.10 4.67 5.78
C LYS A 41 -2.69 4.20 6.07
N GLU A 42 -2.27 3.08 5.48
CA GLU A 42 -0.92 2.54 5.60
C GLU A 42 0.12 3.56 5.12
N SER A 43 -0.10 4.16 3.94
CA SER A 43 0.79 5.20 3.41
C SER A 43 0.87 6.42 4.34
N LEU A 44 -0.24 6.86 4.91
CA LEU A 44 -0.27 7.99 5.83
C LEU A 44 0.43 7.68 7.16
N VAL A 45 0.27 6.46 7.67
CA VAL A 45 0.99 6.00 8.87
C VAL A 45 2.48 5.90 8.58
N ALA A 46 2.88 5.36 7.43
CA ALA A 46 4.28 5.28 7.04
C ALA A 46 4.94 6.66 6.95
N GLN A 47 4.27 7.64 6.34
CA GLN A 47 4.74 9.04 6.30
C GLN A 47 4.92 9.62 7.71
N LYS A 48 3.94 9.44 8.60
CA LYS A 48 4.07 9.90 10.00
C LYS A 48 5.20 9.21 10.74
N MET A 49 5.44 7.92 10.48
CA MET A 49 6.57 7.21 11.08
C MET A 49 7.90 7.77 10.59
N GLU A 50 8.00 8.11 9.31
CA GLU A 50 9.19 8.76 8.75
C GLU A 50 9.42 10.14 9.37
N GLU A 51 8.38 10.99 9.44
CA GLU A 51 8.44 12.30 10.11
C GLU A 51 8.87 12.18 11.59
N MET A 52 8.30 11.23 12.33
CA MET A 52 8.70 10.98 13.73
C MET A 52 10.15 10.50 13.81
N GLN A 53 10.58 9.64 12.89
CA GLN A 53 11.96 9.15 12.86
C GLN A 53 12.95 10.28 12.58
N GLU A 54 12.61 11.22 11.70
CA GLU A 54 13.39 12.43 11.46
C GLU A 54 13.44 13.32 12.70
N GLN A 55 12.30 13.57 13.36
CA GLN A 55 12.26 14.34 14.60
C GLN A 55 13.12 13.70 15.71
N ILE A 56 13.09 12.37 15.84
CA ILE A 56 13.96 11.64 16.77
C ILE A 56 15.42 11.83 16.39
N THR A 57 15.77 11.74 15.12
CA THR A 57 17.15 11.97 14.66
C THR A 57 17.60 13.40 14.98
N ILE A 58 16.77 14.41 14.73
CA ILE A 58 17.06 15.81 15.07
C ILE A 58 17.26 15.97 16.58
N LEU A 59 16.38 15.38 17.40
CA LEU A 59 16.49 15.45 18.85
C LEU A 59 17.77 14.77 19.37
N LYS A 60 18.14 13.61 18.83
CA LYS A 60 19.41 12.92 19.16
C LYS A 60 20.65 13.73 18.78
N VAL A 61 20.59 14.44 17.64
CA VAL A 61 21.66 15.35 17.22
C VAL A 61 21.75 16.54 18.19
N ALA A 62 20.60 17.12 18.56
CA ALA A 62 20.52 18.27 19.45
C ALA A 62 20.89 17.94 20.91
N SER A 63 20.60 16.72 21.39
CA SER A 63 20.95 16.28 22.75
C SER A 63 22.42 15.89 22.91
N GLY A 64 23.21 15.84 21.83
CA GLY A 64 24.61 15.44 21.87
C GLY A 64 24.82 13.94 22.14
N GLU A 65 23.74 13.15 22.22
CA GLU A 65 23.76 11.69 22.42
C GLU A 65 23.84 10.93 21.08
N LEU A 66 24.57 11.46 20.10
CA LEU A 66 24.90 10.71 18.89
C LEU A 66 25.84 9.57 19.28
N SER A 67 25.26 8.39 19.51
CA SER A 67 26.04 7.17 19.65
C SER A 67 26.87 6.96 18.37
N GLU A 68 28.04 6.34 18.48
CA GLU A 68 28.87 5.99 17.31
C GLU A 68 28.10 5.18 16.24
N LYS A 69 27.06 4.46 16.66
CA LYS A 69 26.13 3.77 15.76
C LYS A 69 25.26 4.75 14.96
N ASP A 70 24.70 5.77 15.61
CA ASP A 70 23.87 6.78 14.97
C ASP A 70 24.70 7.63 13.98
N LYS A 71 25.97 7.96 14.29
CA LYS A 71 26.89 8.63 13.33
C LYS A 71 27.08 7.80 12.07
N LYS A 72 27.31 6.49 12.23
CA LYS A 72 27.55 5.56 11.11
C LYS A 72 26.30 5.39 10.24
N ASP A 73 25.12 5.39 10.85
CA ASP A 73 23.84 5.35 10.11
C ASP A 73 23.57 6.69 9.40
N PHE A 74 23.98 7.82 9.99
CA PHE A 74 23.89 9.14 9.37
C PHE A 74 24.83 9.27 8.15
N GLU A 75 26.08 8.79 8.26
CA GLU A 75 27.02 8.73 7.13
C GLU A 75 26.48 7.87 5.98
N ARG A 76 25.81 6.75 6.28
CA ARG A 76 25.16 5.92 5.25
C ARG A 76 24.03 6.65 4.55
N LYS A 77 23.16 7.35 5.31
CA LYS A 77 22.08 8.17 4.75
C LYS A 77 22.62 9.31 3.88
N ILE A 78 23.67 10.02 4.33
CA ILE A 78 24.33 11.06 3.53
C ILE A 78 24.87 10.48 2.22
N ASN A 79 25.56 9.34 2.26
CA ASN A 79 26.07 8.70 1.05
C ASN A 79 24.95 8.26 0.09
N GLN A 80 23.81 7.86 0.62
CA GLN A 80 22.64 7.53 -0.20
C GLN A 80 22.05 8.78 -0.87
N TYR A 81 21.90 9.88 -0.12
CA TYR A 81 21.45 11.16 -0.69
C TYR A 81 22.42 11.70 -1.73
N ILE A 82 23.73 11.60 -1.53
CA ILE A 82 24.74 11.98 -2.54
C ILE A 82 24.54 11.19 -3.84
N ARG A 83 24.31 9.87 -3.75
CA ARG A 83 24.05 9.04 -4.93
C ARG A 83 22.74 9.41 -5.65
N GLU A 84 21.71 9.79 -4.91
CA GLU A 84 20.45 10.25 -5.51
C GLU A 84 20.60 11.61 -6.19
N VAL A 85 21.38 12.52 -5.59
CA VAL A 85 21.77 13.79 -6.20
C VAL A 85 22.59 13.55 -7.47
N ASP A 86 23.61 12.70 -7.44
CA ASP A 86 24.42 12.35 -8.63
C ASP A 86 23.57 11.75 -9.76
N LYS A 87 22.59 10.89 -9.42
CA LYS A 87 21.63 10.36 -10.40
C LYS A 87 20.77 11.47 -11.00
N CYS A 88 20.28 12.41 -10.20
CA CYS A 88 19.51 13.55 -10.69
C CYS A 88 20.36 14.49 -11.56
N ILE A 89 21.61 14.74 -11.18
CA ILE A 89 22.56 15.53 -11.98
C ILE A 89 22.83 14.84 -13.32
N THR A 90 23.07 13.53 -13.31
CA THR A 90 23.30 12.75 -14.53
C THR A 90 22.08 12.81 -15.46
N PHE A 91 20.88 12.67 -14.89
CA PHE A 91 19.62 12.78 -15.63
C PHE A 91 19.35 14.17 -16.21
N LEU A 92 19.81 15.24 -15.53
CA LEU A 92 19.69 16.62 -16.01
C LEU A 92 20.81 17.04 -16.98
N SER A 93 21.93 16.31 -17.00
CA SER A 93 23.06 16.53 -17.91
C SER A 93 22.90 15.83 -19.26
N GLN A 94 21.76 15.16 -19.47
CA GLN A 94 21.35 14.51 -20.71
C GLN A 94 20.20 15.28 -21.35
#